data_AF-A0A352J9J7-F1
#
_entry.id   AF-A0A352J9J7-F1
#
_cell.length_a   1.000
_cell.length_b   1.000
_cell.length_c   1.000
_cell.angle_alpha   90.00
_cell.angle_beta   90.00
_cell.angle_gamma   90.00
#
_symmetry.space_group_name_H-M   'P 1'
#
loop_
_entity.id
_entity.type
_entity.pdbx_description
1 polymer ?
#
loop_
_entity_poly.entity_id
_entity_poly.type
_entity_poly.pdbx_seq_one_letter_code
_entity_poly.pdbx_strand_id
1 'polypeptide(L)'
;QSLSIKKQIGDRKGEATSLNNLGATYYSLGQYQKAINYYQQSLAIKKQLGDRTGEATSFNNLGLVYNSLGQYQKAIDFYQQSLSI
;
A
#
# COMPACT_ATOMS: atom_id res chain seq x y z
N GLN A 1 -13.96 25.66 -9.14
CA GLN A 1 -12.92 25.19 -8.20
C GLN A 1 -13.18 23.80 -7.63
N SER A 2 -14.40 23.45 -7.19
CA SER A 2 -14.72 22.12 -6.65
C SER A 2 -14.51 20.94 -7.62
N LEU A 3 -14.79 21.12 -8.92
CA LEU A 3 -14.62 20.08 -9.94
C LEU A 3 -13.15 19.67 -10.12
N SER A 4 -12.23 20.64 -10.14
CA SER A 4 -10.79 20.38 -10.28
C SER A 4 -10.23 19.61 -9.08
N ILE A 5 -10.69 19.93 -7.86
CA ILE A 5 -10.30 19.22 -6.64
C ILE A 5 -10.81 17.77 -6.67
N LYS A 6 -12.07 17.55 -7.07
CA LYS A 6 -12.62 16.19 -7.22
C LYS A 6 -11.85 15.35 -8.23
N LYS A 7 -11.47 15.94 -9.37
CA LYS A 7 -10.65 15.27 -10.39
C LYS A 7 -9.27 14.90 -9.84
N GLN A 8 -8.59 15.84 -9.19
CA GLN A 8 -7.28 15.58 -8.59
C GLN A 8 -7.33 14.48 -7.52
N ILE A 9 -8.35 14.46 -6.66
CA ILE A 9 -8.55 13.38 -5.67
C ILE A 9 -8.78 12.03 -6.38
N GLY A 10 -9.61 12.01 -7.43
CA GLY A 10 -9.86 10.82 -8.24
C GLY A 10 -8.60 10.26 -8.88
N ASP A 11 -7.80 11.13 -9.51
CA ASP A 11 -6.55 10.77 -10.17
C ASP A 11 -5.56 10.14 -9.16
N ARG A 12 -5.44 10.75 -7.97
CA ARG A 12 -4.58 10.22 -6.89
C ARG A 12 -5.06 8.90 -6.33
N LYS A 13 -6.38 8.69 -6.23
CA LYS A 13 -6.93 7.39 -5.82
C LYS A 13 -6.63 6.30 -6.86
N GLY A 14 -6.73 6.64 -8.14
CA GLY A 14 -6.35 5.76 -9.24
C GLY A 14 -4.85 5.41 -9.20
N GLU A 15 -3.99 6.40 -9.01
CA GLU A 15 -2.54 6.23 -8.86
C GLU A 15 -2.20 5.27 -7.70
N ALA A 16 -2.78 5.49 -6.52
CA ALA A 16 -2.56 4.63 -5.36
C ALA A 16 -2.98 3.17 -5.62
N THR A 17 -4.07 2.96 -6.37
CA THR A 17 -4.56 1.63 -6.73
C THR A 17 -3.61 0.93 -7.70
N SER A 18 -3.16 1.64 -8.74
CA SER A 18 -2.18 1.12 -9.70
C SER A 18 -0.85 0.75 -9.05
N LEU A 19 -0.34 1.58 -8.14
CA LEU A 19 0.86 1.28 -7.36
C LEU A 19 0.67 0.02 -6.50
N ASN A 20 -0.48 -0.15 -5.86
CA ASN A 20 -0.76 -1.37 -5.09
C ASN A 20 -0.75 -2.62 -5.99
N ASN A 21 -1.36 -2.53 -7.18
CA ASN A 21 -1.39 -3.64 -8.14
C ASN A 21 0.01 -3.97 -8.67
N LEU A 22 0.86 -2.97 -8.94
CA LEU A 22 2.27 -3.20 -9.28
C LEU A 22 3.00 -3.91 -8.13
N GLY A 23 2.77 -3.49 -6.89
CA GLY A 23 3.31 -4.16 -5.71
C GLY A 23 2.93 -5.64 -5.66
N ALA A 24 1.66 -5.96 -5.91
CA ALA A 24 1.15 -7.33 -5.94
C ALA A 24 1.78 -8.16 -7.07
N THR A 25 1.90 -7.58 -8.27
CA THR A 25 2.57 -8.24 -9.39
C THR A 25 4.02 -8.56 -9.08
N TYR A 26 4.78 -7.60 -8.52
CA TYR A 26 6.17 -7.85 -8.15
C TYR A 26 6.32 -8.84 -6.99
N TYR A 27 5.38 -8.85 -6.04
CA TYR A 27 5.33 -9.86 -4.99
C TYR A 27 5.17 -11.27 -5.57
N SER A 28 4.22 -11.46 -6.50
CA SER A 28 4.01 -12.74 -7.18
C SER A 28 5.21 -13.19 -8.02
N LEU A 29 6.03 -12.24 -8.49
CA LEU A 29 7.30 -12.51 -9.19
C LEU A 29 8.49 -12.77 -8.24
N GLY A 30 8.28 -12.75 -6.92
CA GLY A 30 9.35 -12.87 -5.92
C GLY A 30 10.27 -11.65 -5.82
N GLN A 31 9.95 -10.55 -6.51
CA GLN A 31 10.73 -9.30 -6.49
C GLN A 31 10.34 -8.44 -5.29
N TYR A 32 10.58 -8.96 -4.09
CA TYR A 32 10.06 -8.39 -2.84
C TYR A 32 10.46 -6.94 -2.58
N GLN A 33 11.69 -6.54 -2.91
CA GLN A 33 12.13 -5.16 -2.70
C GLN A 33 11.36 -4.16 -3.57
N LYS A 34 10.98 -4.54 -4.79
CA LYS A 34 10.12 -3.71 -5.65
C LYS A 34 8.70 -3.69 -5.12
N ALA A 35 8.18 -4.83 -4.68
CA ALA A 35 6.86 -4.91 -4.06
C ALA A 35 6.73 -3.95 -2.86
N ILE A 36 7.71 -3.96 -1.96
CA ILE A 36 7.79 -3.04 -0.81
C ILE A 36 7.74 -1.59 -1.28
N ASN A 37 8.56 -1.22 -2.26
CA ASN A 37 8.63 0.15 -2.75
C ASN A 37 7.28 0.64 -3.30
N TYR A 38 6.60 -0.16 -4.12
CA TYR A 38 5.30 0.20 -4.68
C TYR A 38 4.19 0.24 -3.63
N TYR A 39 4.17 -0.71 -2.68
CA TYR A 39 3.20 -0.67 -1.59
C TYR A 39 3.39 0.54 -0.67
N GLN A 40 4.63 0.96 -0.40
CA GLN A 40 4.93 2.17 0.37
C GLN A 40 4.48 3.44 -0.35
N GLN A 41 4.68 3.55 -1.66
CA GLN A 41 4.18 4.68 -2.45
C GLN A 41 2.64 4.74 -2.43
N SER A 42 1.98 3.60 -2.64
CA SER A 42 0.51 3.49 -2.52
C SER A 42 0.03 3.95 -1.14
N LEU A 43 0.67 3.47 -0.07
CA LEU A 43 0.35 3.82 1.32
C LEU A 43 0.49 5.33 1.57
N ALA A 44 1.55 5.97 1.07
CA ALA A 44 1.75 7.40 1.24
C ALA A 44 0.60 8.23 0.63
N ILE A 45 0.14 7.84 -0.57
CA ILE A 45 -1.00 8.51 -1.22
C ILE A 45 -2.30 8.25 -0.44
N LYS A 46 -2.57 7.01 -0.03
CA LYS A 46 -3.76 6.66 0.75
C LYS A 46 -3.86 7.44 2.07
N LYS A 47 -2.72 7.61 2.78
CA LYS A 47 -2.61 8.49 3.95
C LYS A 47 -2.96 9.93 3.64
N GLN A 48 -2.46 10.47 2.53
CA GLN A 48 -2.75 11.84 2.11
C GLN A 48 -4.21 12.04 1.68
N LEU A 49 -4.89 10.97 1.23
CA LEU A 49 -6.31 10.98 0.89
C LEU A 49 -7.22 10.67 2.10
N GLY A 50 -6.67 10.25 3.24
CA GLY A 50 -7.44 9.77 4.39
C GLY A 50 -8.16 8.44 4.14
N ASP A 51 -7.72 7.65 3.17
CA ASP A 51 -8.31 6.35 2.82
C ASP A 51 -7.82 5.26 3.79
N ARG A 52 -8.47 5.18 4.96
CA ARG A 52 -8.13 4.23 6.03
C ARG A 52 -8.17 2.77 5.57
N THR A 53 -9.22 2.37 4.86
CA THR A 53 -9.33 1.00 4.32
C THR A 53 -8.19 0.69 3.34
N GLY A 54 -7.83 1.67 2.50
CA GLY A 54 -6.67 1.58 1.62
C GLY A 54 -5.35 1.42 2.40
N GLU A 55 -5.16 2.20 3.47
CA GLU A 55 -3.97 2.13 4.33
C GLU A 55 -3.81 0.75 4.96
N ALA A 56 -4.87 0.23 5.58
CA ALA A 56 -4.89 -1.12 6.17
C ALA A 56 -4.48 -2.18 5.13
N THR A 57 -5.06 -2.11 3.93
CA THR A 57 -4.71 -3.02 2.82
C THR A 57 -3.23 -2.95 2.46
N SER A 58 -2.66 -1.75 2.37
CA SER A 58 -1.23 -1.58 2.08
C SER A 58 -0.33 -2.09 3.20
N PHE A 59 -0.71 -1.92 4.47
CA PHE A 59 0.00 -2.50 5.61
C PHE A 59 -0.03 -4.03 5.61
N ASN A 60 -1.20 -4.63 5.37
CA ASN A 60 -1.32 -6.08 5.24
C ASN A 60 -0.42 -6.63 4.11
N ASN A 61 -0.41 -5.96 2.96
CA ASN A 61 0.44 -6.34 1.84
C ASN A 61 1.94 -6.23 2.16
N LEU A 62 2.36 -5.20 2.88
CA LEU A 62 3.74 -5.10 3.38
C LEU A 62 4.08 -6.22 4.37
N GLY A 63 3.15 -6.55 5.28
CA GLY A 63 3.28 -7.68 6.18
C GLY A 63 3.51 -9.00 5.45
N LEU A 64 2.74 -9.26 4.38
CA LEU A 64 2.91 -10.44 3.53
C LEU A 64 4.29 -10.49 2.88
N VAL A 65 4.78 -9.37 2.35
CA VAL A 65 6.11 -9.32 1.73
C VAL A 65 7.21 -9.62 2.75
N TYR A 66 7.16 -9.02 3.94
CA TYR A 66 8.16 -9.26 4.97
C TYR A 66 8.09 -10.69 5.54
N ASN A 67 6.89 -11.27 5.60
CA ASN A 67 6.72 -12.68 5.95
C ASN A 67 7.42 -13.60 4.94
N SER A 68 7.23 -13.35 3.65
CA SER A 68 7.89 -14.13 2.57
C SER A 68 9.42 -13.92 2.53
N LEU A 69 9.92 -12.82 3.09
CA LEU A 69 11.35 -12.56 3.30
C LEU A 69 11.92 -13.20 4.58
N GLY A 70 11.09 -13.87 5.39
CA GLY A 70 11.48 -14.42 6.69
C GLY A 70 11.70 -13.36 7.79
N GLN A 71 11.34 -12.10 7.54
CA GLN A 71 11.44 -11.00 8.50
C GLN A 71 10.18 -10.92 9.36
N TYR A 72 9.93 -11.97 10.15
CA TYR A 72 8.66 -12.17 10.84
C TYR A 72 8.29 -11.04 11.81
N GLN A 73 9.25 -10.47 12.54
CA GLN A 73 8.96 -9.36 13.45
C GLN A 73 8.40 -8.15 12.70
N LYS A 74 9.02 -7.76 11.58
CA LYS A 74 8.49 -6.67 10.74
C LYS A 74 7.12 -7.01 10.16
N ALA A 75 6.91 -8.26 9.76
CA ALA A 75 5.61 -8.69 9.26
C ALA A 75 4.52 -8.49 10.33
N ILE A 76 4.78 -8.92 11.56
CA ILE A 76 3.89 -8.71 12.71
C ILE A 76 3.62 -7.22 12.92
N ASP A 77 4.66 -6.38 12.93
CA ASP A 77 4.49 -4.94 13.14
C ASP A 77 3.58 -4.30 12.07
N PHE A 78 3.68 -4.76 10.81
CA PHE A 78 2.81 -4.30 9.73
C PHE A 78 1.38 -4.85 9.83
N TYR A 79 1.19 -6.11 10.20
CA TYR A 79 -0.14 -6.65 10.45
C TYR A 79 -0.84 -5.96 11.62
N GLN A 80 -0.12 -5.63 12.69
CA GLN A 80 -0.65 -4.87 13.81
C GLN A 80 -1.06 -3.45 13.40
N GLN A 81 -0.25 -2.78 12.57
CA GLN A 81 -0.64 -1.49 11.99
C GLN A 81 -1.91 -1.62 11.14
N SER A 82 -2.05 -2.69 10.35
CA SER A 82 -3.27 -2.94 9.59
C SER A 82 -4.50 -3.17 10.48
N LEU A 83 -4.35 -3.86 11.61
CA LEU A 83 -5.43 -4.15 12.55
C LEU A 83 -5.85 -2.92 13.38
N SER A 84 -4.96 -1.94 13.52
CA SER A 84 -5.19 -0.74 14.34
C SER A 84 -5.85 0.41 13.57
N ILE A 85 -6.13 0.21 12.27
CA ILE A 85 -6.82 1.16 11.38
C ILE A 85 -8.32 0.86 11.40
#